data_AF-A0AAW5K2Q5-F1
#
_entry.id   AF-A0AAW5K2Q5-F1
#
_cell.length_a   1.000
_cell.length_b   1.000
_cell.length_c   1.000
_cell.angle_alpha   90.00
_cell.angle_beta   90.00
_cell.angle_gamma   90.00
#
_symmetry.space_group_name_H-M   'P 1'
#
loop_
_entity.id
_entity.type
_entity.pdbx_description
1 polymer ?
#
loop_
_entity_poly.entity_id
_entity_poly.type
_entity_poly.pdbx_seq_one_letter_code
_entity_poly.pdbx_strand_id
1 'polypeptide(L)'
;MMKPPTLSEVINLIKFVVSNFDDGLAVLLGRVAPPTAIEIYEKKHGAQADYGVRIDGGEEVPKPQVILESSQEEIICALGGWENITKGFRYYRQLYPETWKLFEMSCLFVRPGGIVRDGKGGATAMIGQRFDGITAKTQRRRRDAFIRTIALFIITRPEDDKFRLYDDPLIDKKIN
;
A
#
# COMPACT_ATOMS: atom_id res chain seq x y z
N MET A 1 -10.23 -18.28 13.61
CA MET A 1 -9.54 -16.96 13.63
C MET A 1 -8.79 -16.82 12.32
N MET A 2 -9.01 -15.76 11.54
CA MET A 2 -8.15 -15.47 10.38
C MET A 2 -6.71 -15.26 10.86
N LYS A 3 -5.74 -15.80 10.10
CA LYS A 3 -4.31 -15.61 10.38
C LYS A 3 -3.98 -14.12 10.26
N PRO A 4 -3.26 -13.51 11.22
CA PRO A 4 -2.84 -12.13 11.08
C PRO A 4 -1.87 -11.98 9.90
N PRO A 5 -1.97 -10.91 9.10
CA PRO A 5 -1.05 -10.66 8.01
C PRO A 5 0.35 -10.32 8.55
N THR A 6 1.37 -10.74 7.83
CA THR A 6 2.76 -10.39 8.10
C THR A 6 3.03 -8.91 7.78
N LEU A 7 4.05 -8.33 8.41
CA LEU A 7 4.48 -6.97 8.10
C LEU A 7 4.82 -6.78 6.61
N SER A 8 5.45 -7.78 5.99
CA SER A 8 5.80 -7.73 4.57
C SER A 8 4.55 -7.66 3.68
N GLU A 9 3.50 -8.41 4.00
CA GLU A 9 2.22 -8.39 3.26
C GLU A 9 1.56 -7.02 3.33
N VAL A 10 1.52 -6.39 4.50
CA VAL A 10 0.91 -5.06 4.67
C VAL A 10 1.75 -3.96 4.02
N ILE A 11 3.09 -4.03 4.13
CA ILE A 11 3.99 -3.13 3.40
C ILE A 11 3.75 -3.23 1.89
N ASN A 12 3.61 -4.46 1.37
CA ASN A 12 3.39 -4.69 -0.05
C ASN A 12 2.01 -4.21 -0.49
N LEU A 13 0.97 -4.38 0.33
CA LEU A 13 -0.36 -3.81 0.08
C LEU A 13 -0.30 -2.29 -0.06
N ILE A 14 0.32 -1.59 0.91
CA ILE A 14 0.45 -0.13 0.87
C ILE A 14 1.22 0.32 -0.37
N LYS A 15 2.36 -0.32 -0.66
CA LYS A 15 3.16 -0.01 -1.85
C LYS A 15 2.38 -0.25 -3.14
N PHE A 16 1.62 -1.34 -3.20
CA PHE A 16 0.77 -1.68 -4.33
C PHE A 16 -0.27 -0.59 -4.59
N VAL A 17 -1.01 -0.18 -3.56
CA VAL A 17 -2.04 0.87 -3.66
C VAL A 17 -1.43 2.19 -4.15
N VAL A 18 -0.34 2.62 -3.54
CA VAL A 18 0.35 3.88 -3.89
C VAL A 18 0.89 3.88 -5.32
N SER A 19 1.36 2.72 -5.81
CA SER A 19 2.09 2.67 -7.09
C SER A 19 1.19 2.35 -8.28
N ASN A 20 0.04 1.69 -8.08
CA ASN A 20 -0.79 1.14 -9.15
C ASN A 20 -2.13 1.86 -9.34
N PHE A 21 -2.55 2.68 -8.37
CA PHE A 21 -3.75 3.51 -8.49
C PHE A 21 -3.36 4.98 -8.61
N ASP A 22 -3.99 5.69 -9.54
CA ASP A 22 -3.69 7.09 -9.78
C ASP A 22 -3.86 7.96 -8.52
N ASP A 23 -4.93 7.67 -7.77
CA ASP A 23 -5.30 8.30 -6.52
C ASP A 23 -4.92 7.47 -5.28
N GLY A 24 -3.91 6.61 -5.38
CA GLY A 24 -3.56 5.65 -4.32
C GLY A 24 -3.35 6.26 -2.93
N LEU A 25 -2.75 7.46 -2.84
CA LEU A 25 -2.62 8.17 -1.57
C LEU A 25 -3.96 8.72 -1.06
N ALA A 26 -4.83 9.16 -1.96
CA ALA A 26 -6.16 9.66 -1.61
C ALA A 26 -7.09 8.52 -1.15
N VAL A 27 -6.95 7.33 -1.74
CA VAL A 27 -7.56 6.08 -1.29
C VAL A 27 -7.14 5.77 0.15
N LEU A 28 -5.84 5.75 0.44
CA LEU A 28 -5.32 5.47 1.79
C LEU A 28 -5.74 6.51 2.84
N LEU A 29 -6.10 7.72 2.41
CA LEU A 29 -6.65 8.76 3.28
C LEU A 29 -8.19 8.75 3.36
N GLY A 30 -8.86 7.85 2.66
CA GLY A 30 -10.31 7.78 2.53
C GLY A 30 -10.93 9.06 1.97
N ARG A 31 -10.22 9.71 1.04
CA ARG A 31 -10.72 10.87 0.27
C ARG A 31 -11.40 10.44 -1.04
N VAL A 32 -11.00 9.28 -1.54
CA VAL A 32 -11.58 8.59 -2.70
C VAL A 32 -12.03 7.21 -2.22
N ALA A 33 -13.07 6.66 -2.85
CA ALA A 33 -13.55 5.32 -2.55
C ALA A 33 -12.41 4.30 -2.72
N PRO A 34 -12.28 3.31 -1.81
CA PRO A 34 -11.29 2.27 -1.97
C PRO A 34 -11.60 1.40 -3.18
N PRO A 35 -10.56 0.86 -3.86
CA PRO A 35 -10.77 -0.04 -4.97
C PRO A 35 -11.43 -1.34 -4.49
N THR A 36 -12.30 -1.87 -5.34
CA THR A 36 -12.93 -3.18 -5.17
C THR A 36 -11.90 -4.31 -5.31
N ALA A 37 -12.20 -5.47 -4.75
CA ALA A 37 -11.36 -6.66 -4.89
C ALA A 37 -11.07 -7.03 -6.36
N ILE A 38 -12.05 -6.80 -7.26
CA ILE A 38 -11.90 -7.02 -8.70
C ILE A 38 -10.87 -6.05 -9.30
N GLU A 39 -10.97 -4.75 -9.01
CA GLU A 39 -10.02 -3.75 -9.50
C GLU A 39 -8.58 -4.01 -9.00
N ILE A 40 -8.45 -4.47 -7.75
CA ILE A 40 -7.16 -4.89 -7.19
C ILE A 40 -6.60 -6.11 -7.95
N TYR A 41 -7.44 -7.10 -8.22
CA TYR A 41 -7.06 -8.29 -8.96
C TYR A 41 -6.61 -7.96 -10.40
N GLU A 42 -7.40 -7.18 -11.13
CA GLU A 42 -7.11 -6.74 -12.49
C GLU A 42 -5.81 -5.92 -12.55
N LYS A 43 -5.58 -5.00 -11.60
CA LYS A 43 -4.31 -4.26 -11.57
C LYS A 43 -3.10 -5.12 -11.27
N LYS A 44 -3.25 -6.20 -10.52
CA LYS A 44 -2.14 -7.11 -10.21
C LYS A 44 -1.80 -8.05 -11.36
N HIS A 45 -2.80 -8.56 -12.07
CA HIS A 45 -2.62 -9.55 -13.14
C HIS A 45 -2.58 -8.94 -14.54
N GLY A 46 -2.81 -7.62 -14.64
CA GLY A 46 -2.98 -6.91 -15.91
C GLY A 46 -4.43 -6.98 -16.39
N ALA A 47 -4.83 -6.04 -17.25
CA ALA A 47 -6.12 -6.11 -17.90
C ALA A 47 -6.13 -7.36 -18.79
N GLN A 48 -6.83 -8.42 -18.36
CA GLN A 48 -7.23 -9.46 -19.28
C GLN A 48 -8.20 -8.81 -20.27
N ALA A 49 -7.81 -8.77 -21.53
CA ALA A 49 -8.67 -8.25 -22.57
C ALA A 49 -9.93 -9.12 -22.62
N ASP A 50 -11.07 -8.48 -22.38
CA ASP A 50 -12.41 -9.03 -22.52
C ASP A 50 -12.70 -9.18 -24.03
N TYR A 51 -11.94 -10.02 -24.72
CA TYR A 51 -12.29 -10.45 -26.05
C TYR A 51 -13.48 -11.38 -25.86
N GLY A 52 -14.66 -10.96 -26.32
CA GLY A 52 -15.87 -11.79 -26.41
C GLY A 52 -15.66 -13.00 -27.34
N VAL A 53 -14.80 -13.91 -26.90
CA VAL A 53 -14.46 -15.16 -27.57
C VAL A 53 -15.40 -16.20 -26.99
N ARG A 54 -16.25 -16.72 -27.86
CA ARG A 54 -17.08 -17.89 -27.58
C ARG A 54 -16.20 -19.01 -27.04
N ILE A 55 -16.50 -19.45 -25.84
CA ILE A 55 -15.79 -20.53 -25.18
C ILE A 55 -16.45 -21.86 -25.54
N ASP A 56 -15.76 -22.66 -26.35
CA ASP A 56 -15.82 -24.12 -26.23
C ASP A 56 -14.74 -24.52 -25.21
N GLY A 57 -15.14 -24.76 -23.95
CA GLY A 57 -14.36 -25.54 -22.97
C GLY A 57 -13.36 -24.85 -22.00
N GLY A 58 -13.39 -23.55 -21.75
CA GLY A 58 -12.53 -22.88 -20.75
C GLY A 58 -13.33 -22.09 -19.72
N GLU A 59 -13.43 -22.56 -18.47
CA GLU A 59 -14.20 -21.86 -17.43
C GLU A 59 -13.69 -20.42 -17.21
N GLU A 60 -14.55 -19.44 -17.47
CA GLU A 60 -14.41 -18.10 -16.89
C GLU A 60 -14.49 -18.23 -15.37
N VAL A 61 -13.45 -17.80 -14.65
CA VAL A 61 -13.47 -17.77 -13.19
C VAL A 61 -14.55 -16.77 -12.74
N PRO A 62 -15.62 -17.20 -12.06
CA PRO A 62 -16.71 -16.31 -11.68
C PRO A 62 -16.20 -15.20 -10.74
N LYS A 63 -16.74 -13.98 -10.86
CA LYS A 63 -16.40 -12.83 -9.98
C LYS A 63 -16.36 -13.17 -8.47
N PRO A 64 -17.27 -14.00 -7.92
CA PRO A 64 -17.18 -14.43 -6.52
C PRO A 64 -15.91 -15.22 -6.19
N GLN A 65 -15.40 -16.01 -7.13
CA GLN A 65 -14.20 -16.82 -6.97
C GLN A 65 -12.93 -15.95 -7.00
N VAL A 66 -12.92 -14.89 -7.83
CA VAL A 66 -11.84 -13.88 -7.81
C VAL A 66 -11.72 -13.19 -6.44
N ILE A 67 -12.85 -12.90 -5.79
CA ILE A 67 -12.86 -12.29 -4.45
C ILE A 67 -12.36 -13.28 -3.40
N LEU A 68 -12.79 -14.55 -3.48
CA LEU A 68 -12.36 -15.61 -2.57
C LEU A 68 -10.86 -15.94 -2.70
N GLU A 69 -10.27 -15.77 -3.88
CA GLU A 69 -8.85 -16.04 -4.14
C GLU A 69 -7.95 -14.79 -3.95
N SER A 70 -8.54 -13.62 -3.68
CA SER A 70 -7.80 -12.37 -3.50
C SER A 70 -7.11 -12.31 -2.15
N SER A 71 -5.81 -12.64 -2.14
CA SER A 71 -4.99 -12.51 -0.93
C SER A 71 -4.95 -11.08 -0.37
N GLN A 72 -5.19 -10.05 -1.19
CA GLN A 72 -5.30 -8.67 -0.72
C GLN A 72 -6.57 -8.41 0.06
N GLU A 73 -7.70 -8.97 -0.37
CA GLU A 73 -8.97 -8.78 0.32
C GLU A 73 -8.89 -9.42 1.72
N GLU A 74 -8.32 -10.63 1.82
CA GLU A 74 -8.06 -11.27 3.11
C GLU A 74 -7.20 -10.41 4.04
N ILE A 75 -6.13 -9.80 3.51
CA ILE A 75 -5.29 -8.88 4.29
C ILE A 75 -6.11 -7.67 4.73
N ILE A 76 -6.86 -7.04 3.83
CA ILE A 76 -7.68 -5.86 4.13
C ILE A 76 -8.71 -6.19 5.23
N CYS A 77 -9.44 -7.29 5.10
CA CYS A 77 -10.37 -7.77 6.12
C CYS A 77 -9.68 -8.03 7.46
N ALA A 78 -8.51 -8.68 7.46
CA ALA A 78 -7.76 -8.98 8.69
C ALA A 78 -7.24 -7.71 9.41
N LEU A 79 -7.08 -6.60 8.67
CA LEU A 79 -6.73 -5.27 9.17
C LEU A 79 -7.95 -4.43 9.56
N GLY A 80 -9.15 -5.02 9.65
CA GLY A 80 -10.41 -4.34 9.97
C GLY A 80 -10.96 -3.48 8.85
N GLY A 81 -10.59 -3.79 7.61
CA GLY A 81 -11.07 -3.12 6.41
C GLY A 81 -10.40 -1.79 6.09
N TRP A 82 -10.84 -1.18 5.00
CA TRP A 82 -10.34 0.10 4.51
C TRP A 82 -10.54 1.26 5.49
N GLU A 83 -11.57 1.19 6.34
CA GLU A 83 -11.83 2.20 7.36
C GLU A 83 -10.68 2.28 8.36
N ASN A 84 -10.22 1.15 8.89
CA ASN A 84 -9.13 1.13 9.86
C ASN A 84 -7.78 1.51 9.24
N ILE A 85 -7.51 1.05 8.01
CA ILE A 85 -6.34 1.51 7.24
C ILE A 85 -6.37 3.04 7.11
N THR A 86 -7.52 3.60 6.71
CA THR A 86 -7.72 5.05 6.57
C THR A 86 -7.48 5.80 7.89
N LYS A 87 -8.03 5.30 8.99
CA LYS A 87 -7.83 5.87 10.33
C LYS A 87 -6.33 5.89 10.68
N GLY A 88 -5.61 4.80 10.43
CA GLY A 88 -4.16 4.72 10.64
C GLY A 88 -3.38 5.78 9.86
N PHE A 89 -3.70 5.96 8.57
CA PHE A 89 -3.08 6.99 7.74
C PHE A 89 -3.40 8.41 8.19
N ARG A 90 -4.66 8.69 8.56
CA ARG A 90 -5.06 10.01 9.08
C ARG A 90 -4.37 10.31 10.42
N TYR A 91 -4.33 9.35 11.33
CA TYR A 91 -3.71 9.48 12.63
C TYR A 91 -2.19 9.73 12.51
N TYR A 92 -1.51 8.93 11.68
CA TYR A 92 -0.07 9.08 11.50
C TYR A 92 0.30 10.41 10.82
N ARG A 93 -0.53 10.88 9.88
CA ARG A 93 -0.41 12.21 9.27
C ARG A 93 -0.51 13.34 10.30
N GLN A 94 -1.40 13.21 11.28
CA GLN A 94 -1.57 14.21 12.35
C GLN A 94 -0.38 14.21 13.32
N LEU A 95 0.13 13.04 13.68
CA LEU A 95 1.25 12.92 14.62
C LEU A 95 2.60 13.34 14.01
N TYR A 96 2.83 13.07 12.73
CA TYR A 96 4.13 13.26 12.08
C TYR A 96 4.00 14.07 10.77
N PRO A 97 3.59 15.35 10.83
CA PRO A 97 3.27 16.14 9.65
C PRO A 97 4.47 16.35 8.71
N GLU A 98 5.68 16.53 9.24
CA GLU A 98 6.89 16.72 8.42
C GLU A 98 7.29 15.43 7.70
N THR A 99 7.26 14.29 8.40
CA THR A 99 7.53 12.98 7.80
C THR A 99 6.47 12.65 6.75
N TRP A 100 5.20 12.98 7.03
CA TRP A 100 4.10 12.84 6.07
C TRP A 100 4.34 13.63 4.80
N LYS A 101 4.75 14.91 4.91
CA LYS A 101 4.97 15.78 3.74
C LYS A 101 6.03 15.21 2.79
N LEU A 102 7.12 14.66 3.34
CA LEU A 102 8.14 13.98 2.54
C LEU A 102 7.58 12.73 1.86
N PHE A 103 6.79 11.93 2.59
CA PHE A 103 6.15 10.73 2.06
C PHE A 103 5.16 11.07 0.93
N GLU A 104 4.24 12.02 1.16
CA GLU A 104 3.25 12.50 0.19
C GLU A 104 3.91 12.97 -1.10
N MET A 105 4.94 13.83 -1.00
CA MET A 105 5.69 14.25 -2.18
C MET A 105 6.39 13.08 -2.88
N SER A 106 6.93 12.13 -2.13
CA SER A 106 7.57 10.95 -2.71
C SER A 106 6.57 10.06 -3.46
N CYS A 107 5.32 9.99 -3.02
CA CYS A 107 4.27 9.21 -3.66
C CYS A 107 3.70 9.91 -4.90
N LEU A 108 3.46 11.22 -4.83
CA LEU A 108 2.81 11.97 -5.91
C LEU A 108 3.76 12.21 -7.09
N PHE A 109 5.04 12.47 -6.83
CA PHE A 109 5.96 12.93 -7.87
C PHE A 109 6.94 11.85 -8.38
N VAL A 110 7.04 10.70 -7.70
CA VAL A 110 7.98 9.62 -8.08
C VAL A 110 7.18 8.35 -8.42
N ARG A 111 6.61 8.31 -9.63
CA ARG A 111 5.98 7.10 -10.18
C ARG A 111 6.97 6.29 -11.02
N PRO A 112 6.99 4.95 -10.93
CA PRO A 112 7.70 4.11 -11.91
C PRO A 112 7.17 4.40 -13.32
N GLY A 113 8.00 4.98 -14.20
CA GLY A 113 7.61 5.35 -15.58
C GLY A 113 6.78 6.63 -15.74
N GLY A 114 6.63 7.47 -14.71
CA GLY A 114 5.76 8.67 -14.74
C GLY A 114 6.34 9.92 -15.43
N ILE A 115 5.45 10.91 -15.63
CA ILE A 115 5.58 12.16 -16.43
C ILE A 115 6.77 13.05 -16.04
N VAL A 116 7.23 13.01 -14.79
CA VAL A 116 8.39 13.78 -14.31
C VAL A 116 9.58 12.83 -14.11
N ARG A 117 10.56 12.90 -15.03
CA ARG A 117 11.77 12.05 -15.06
C ARG A 117 12.52 12.05 -13.71
N ASP A 118 12.93 10.87 -13.24
CA ASP A 118 13.88 10.63 -12.12
C ASP A 118 15.34 10.95 -12.51
N GLY A 119 15.56 12.08 -13.23
CA GLY A 119 16.87 12.53 -13.71
C GLY A 119 17.47 13.68 -12.89
N LYS A 120 18.68 14.16 -13.27
CA LYS A 120 19.28 15.38 -12.69
C LYS A 120 18.37 16.58 -13.00
N GLY A 121 17.63 17.06 -12.00
CA GLY A 121 16.58 18.10 -12.13
C GLY A 121 15.13 17.58 -11.99
N GLY A 122 14.95 16.28 -11.75
CA GLY A 122 13.65 15.61 -11.59
C GLY A 122 12.98 15.79 -10.24
N ALA A 123 11.80 15.17 -10.08
CA ALA A 123 11.01 15.17 -8.84
C ALA A 123 11.83 14.84 -7.58
N THR A 124 12.72 13.85 -7.68
CA THR A 124 13.64 13.43 -6.61
C THR A 124 14.61 14.54 -6.21
N ALA A 125 15.15 15.29 -7.16
CA ALA A 125 16.06 16.41 -6.88
C ALA A 125 15.32 17.60 -6.24
N MET A 126 14.09 17.87 -6.70
CA MET A 126 13.22 18.90 -6.12
C MET A 126 12.85 18.57 -4.66
N ILE A 127 12.50 17.30 -4.38
CA ILE A 127 12.25 16.83 -3.01
C ILE A 127 13.53 16.95 -2.18
N GLY A 128 14.68 16.56 -2.73
CA GLY A 128 15.98 16.72 -2.07
C GLY A 128 16.23 18.15 -1.64
N GLN A 129 16.08 19.13 -2.54
CA GLN A 129 16.24 20.55 -2.23
C GLN A 129 15.29 21.05 -1.14
N ARG A 130 14.03 20.59 -1.16
CA ARG A 130 13.03 21.02 -0.18
C ARG A 130 13.26 20.47 1.23
N PHE A 131 13.94 19.33 1.35
CA PHE A 131 14.21 18.66 2.63
C PHE A 131 15.72 18.59 2.89
N ASP A 132 16.36 19.74 3.08
CA ASP A 132 17.77 19.88 3.49
C ASP A 132 18.79 19.16 2.59
N GLY A 133 18.57 19.18 1.28
CA GLY A 133 19.49 18.59 0.30
C GLY A 133 19.59 17.06 0.38
N ILE A 134 18.57 16.37 0.92
CA ILE A 134 18.63 14.91 1.06
C ILE A 134 18.80 14.22 -0.30
N THR A 135 19.59 13.15 -0.33
CA THR A 135 19.79 12.36 -1.55
C THR A 135 18.56 11.50 -1.88
N ALA A 136 18.46 11.09 -3.15
CA ALA A 136 17.46 10.12 -3.63
C ALA A 136 17.44 8.83 -2.78
N LYS A 137 18.62 8.34 -2.38
CA LYS A 137 18.77 7.16 -1.52
C LYS A 137 18.15 7.40 -0.15
N THR A 138 18.42 8.56 0.46
CA THR A 138 17.86 8.94 1.76
C THR A 138 16.35 9.12 1.68
N GLN A 139 15.84 9.73 0.61
CA GLN A 139 14.40 9.87 0.37
C GLN A 139 13.71 8.50 0.28
N ARG A 140 14.21 7.59 -0.56
CA ARG A 140 13.66 6.21 -0.68
C ARG A 140 13.68 5.49 0.66
N ARG A 141 14.79 5.58 1.41
CA ARG A 141 14.91 5.00 2.75
C ARG A 141 13.87 5.56 3.73
N ARG A 142 13.67 6.89 3.73
CA ARG A 142 12.68 7.55 4.62
C ARG A 142 11.24 7.18 4.23
N ARG A 143 10.93 7.13 2.93
CA ARG A 143 9.63 6.64 2.43
C ARG A 143 9.37 5.20 2.86
N ASP A 144 10.34 4.30 2.69
CA ASP A 144 10.17 2.89 3.04
C ASP A 144 10.08 2.70 4.57
N ALA A 145 10.80 3.51 5.35
CA ALA A 145 10.66 3.54 6.80
C ALA A 145 9.27 4.01 7.23
N PHE A 146 8.73 5.07 6.60
CA PHE A 146 7.37 5.54 6.84
C PHE A 146 6.35 4.42 6.58
N ILE A 147 6.41 3.76 5.41
CA ILE A 147 5.51 2.66 5.05
C ILE A 147 5.61 1.51 6.07
N ARG A 148 6.83 1.17 6.51
CA ARG A 148 7.04 0.14 7.53
C ARG A 148 6.39 0.51 8.86
N THR A 149 6.58 1.75 9.33
CA THR A 149 6.05 2.19 10.61
C THR A 149 4.52 2.21 10.61
N ILE A 150 3.90 2.74 9.55
CA ILE A 150 2.44 2.74 9.47
C ILE A 150 1.86 1.34 9.29
N ALA A 151 2.53 0.45 8.53
CA ALA A 151 2.12 -0.95 8.43
C ALA A 151 2.12 -1.63 9.81
N LEU A 152 3.17 -1.43 10.61
CA LEU A 152 3.24 -1.96 11.98
C LEU A 152 2.12 -1.38 12.87
N PHE A 153 1.84 -0.09 12.74
CA PHE A 153 0.76 0.56 13.48
C PHE A 153 -0.61 -0.06 13.15
N ILE A 154 -0.92 -0.26 11.87
CA ILE A 154 -2.20 -0.83 11.43
C ILE A 154 -2.31 -2.30 11.84
N ILE A 155 -1.23 -3.09 11.74
CA ILE A 155 -1.24 -4.51 12.15
C ILE A 155 -1.48 -4.66 13.66
N THR A 156 -0.88 -3.79 14.47
CA THR A 156 -1.04 -3.84 15.94
C THR A 156 -2.38 -3.29 16.41
N ARG A 157 -3.10 -2.58 15.55
CA ARG A 157 -4.44 -2.01 15.81
C ARG A 157 -5.35 -2.24 14.61
N PRO A 158 -5.76 -3.49 14.35
CA PRO A 158 -6.60 -3.82 13.20
C PRO A 158 -8.04 -3.33 13.35
N GLU A 159 -8.53 -3.13 14.56
CA GLU A 159 -9.87 -2.56 14.80
C GLU A 159 -9.79 -1.64 16.02
N ASP A 160 -10.73 -0.70 16.14
CA ASP A 160 -10.85 0.14 17.33
C ASP A 160 -10.93 -0.75 18.59
N ASP A 161 -10.19 -0.36 19.63
CA ASP A 161 -10.04 -1.07 20.91
C ASP A 161 -9.36 -2.46 20.87
N LYS A 162 -8.99 -2.98 19.71
CA LYS A 162 -8.27 -4.26 19.59
C LYS A 162 -6.78 -4.03 19.38
N PHE A 163 -6.00 -4.18 20.45
CA PHE A 163 -4.54 -4.25 20.34
C PHE A 163 -4.10 -5.69 20.08
N ARG A 164 -3.26 -5.89 19.07
CA ARG A 164 -2.60 -7.18 18.80
C ARG A 164 -1.09 -6.99 18.96
N LEU A 165 -0.46 -7.86 19.76
CA LEU A 165 0.99 -7.97 19.75
C LEU A 165 1.41 -8.49 18.37
N TYR A 166 2.33 -7.78 17.75
CA TYR A 166 2.93 -8.22 16.50
C TYR A 166 4.15 -9.07 16.82
N ASP A 167 3.97 -10.39 16.78
CA ASP A 167 5.06 -11.34 16.86
C ASP A 167 5.61 -11.57 15.45
N ASP A 168 6.81 -11.05 15.17
CA ASP A 168 7.51 -11.30 13.93
C ASP A 168 8.27 -12.64 14.05
N PRO A 169 7.87 -13.71 13.35
CA PRO A 169 8.56 -15.00 13.43
C PRO A 169 10.02 -14.96 12.93
N LEU A 170 10.47 -13.85 12.30
CA LEU A 170 11.85 -13.63 11.90
C LEU A 170 12.66 -12.79 12.89
N ILE A 171 12.02 -12.12 13.86
CA ILE A 171 12.71 -11.43 14.95
C ILE A 171 13.17 -12.45 16.00
N ASP A 172 12.35 -13.45 16.32
CA ASP A 172 12.73 -14.52 17.26
C ASP A 172 13.95 -15.34 16.79
N LYS A 173 14.12 -15.51 15.48
CA LYS A 173 15.31 -16.17 14.89
C LYS A 173 16.59 -15.32 14.90
N LYS A 174 16.50 -14.04 15.26
CA LYS A 174 17.65 -13.15 15.42
C LYS A 174 18.01 -12.91 16.88
N ILE A 175 17.12 -13.28 17.79
CA ILE A 175 17.28 -13.11 19.24
C ILE A 175 17.68 -14.44 19.91
N ASN A 176 17.38 -15.57 19.27
CA ASN A 176 17.95 -16.91 19.58
C ASN A 176 19.02 -17.31 18.56
#